data_AF-A0A367YIH1-F1
#
_entry.id   AF-A0A367YIH1-F1
#
_cell.length_a   1.000
_cell.length_b   1.000
_cell.length_c   1.000
_cell.angle_alpha   90.00
_cell.angle_beta   90.00
_cell.angle_gamma   90.00
#
_symmetry.space_group_name_H-M   'P 1'
#
loop_
_entity.id
_entity.type
_entity.pdbx_description
1 polymer ?
#
loop_
_entity_poly.entity_id
_entity_poly.type
_entity_poly.pdbx_seq_one_letter_code
_entity_poly.pdbx_strand_id
1 'polypeptide(L)'
;MIEASGEQWTKDRPINANPTIIDVSSLPTRLASEESKSLQNKQLVSHLDTLSLLNPDEAPENDFTSDEEGSDPEDYDPIDEQEIFDLIASISDPEHPLTLAQLAVVNLSDIKVTNAPRVYPKS
;
A
#
# COMPACT_ATOMS: atom_id res chain seq x y z
N MET A 1 38.80 1.55 43.78
CA MET A 1 38.92 1.44 42.32
C MET A 1 38.04 0.27 41.91
N ILE A 2 36.90 0.54 41.29
CA ILE A 2 35.96 -0.49 40.82
C ILE A 2 36.14 -0.51 39.31
N GLU A 3 36.76 -1.57 38.78
CA GLU A 3 36.93 -1.74 37.34
C GLU A 3 35.59 -2.13 36.72
N ALA A 4 35.06 -1.24 35.88
CA ALA A 4 33.88 -1.47 35.09
C ALA A 4 34.21 -2.51 34.00
N SER A 5 33.72 -3.74 34.17
CA SER A 5 33.73 -4.73 33.11
C SER A 5 32.66 -4.35 32.08
N GLY A 6 33.08 -3.70 31.00
CA GLY A 6 32.22 -3.37 29.87
C GLY A 6 31.79 -4.65 29.15
N GLU A 7 30.48 -4.93 29.15
CA GLU A 7 29.90 -6.04 28.39
C GLU A 7 30.02 -5.75 26.89
N GLN A 8 30.88 -6.52 26.24
CA GLN A 8 31.02 -6.57 24.78
C GLN A 8 29.77 -7.23 24.20
N TRP A 9 28.95 -6.47 23.47
CA TRP A 9 27.82 -7.02 22.72
C TRP A 9 28.35 -7.82 21.52
N THR A 10 28.56 -9.12 21.71
CA THR A 10 28.94 -10.05 20.64
C THR A 10 27.79 -10.21 19.65
N LYS A 11 28.06 -9.93 18.37
CA LYS A 11 27.12 -10.02 17.23
C LYS A 11 26.47 -11.40 17.01
N ASP A 12 26.93 -12.43 17.72
CA ASP A 12 26.56 -13.83 17.48
C ASP A 12 25.61 -14.43 18.53
N ARG A 13 24.97 -13.60 19.37
CA ARG A 13 23.92 -14.11 20.26
C ARG A 13 22.62 -14.28 19.49
N PRO A 14 22.03 -15.50 19.41
CA PRO A 14 20.73 -15.69 18.80
C PRO A 14 19.71 -14.79 19.50
N ILE A 15 19.06 -13.92 18.72
CA ILE A 15 18.16 -12.84 19.20
C ILE A 15 16.92 -13.32 19.96
N ASN A 16 16.72 -14.64 20.12
CA ASN A 16 15.63 -15.22 20.89
C ASN A 16 15.91 -16.69 21.26
N ALA A 17 16.97 -16.97 22.03
CA ALA A 17 17.30 -18.34 22.43
C ALA A 17 16.34 -18.96 23.47
N ASN A 18 15.36 -18.20 23.96
CA ASN A 18 14.32 -18.68 24.87
C ASN A 18 13.10 -17.75 24.83
N PRO A 19 12.05 -18.05 24.05
CA PRO A 19 10.86 -17.20 23.99
C PRO A 19 10.11 -17.23 25.34
N THR A 20 9.77 -16.06 25.85
CA THR A 20 8.89 -15.94 27.02
C THR A 20 7.47 -16.34 26.63
N ILE A 21 6.93 -17.41 27.23
CA ILE A 21 5.54 -17.80 27.08
C ILE A 21 4.69 -16.85 27.92
N ILE A 22 3.94 -15.98 27.26
CA ILE A 22 2.99 -15.06 27.89
C ILE A 22 1.69 -15.83 28.16
N ASP A 23 1.21 -15.82 29.41
CA ASP A 23 -0.07 -16.44 29.77
C ASP A 23 -1.23 -15.67 29.14
N VAL A 24 -2.27 -16.37 28.70
CA VAL A 24 -3.44 -15.78 28.01
C VAL A 24 -4.16 -14.75 28.89
N SER A 25 -4.10 -14.91 30.22
CA SER A 25 -4.67 -13.97 31.18
C SER A 25 -3.90 -12.63 31.25
N SER A 26 -2.64 -12.63 30.84
CA SER A 26 -1.74 -11.47 30.82
C SER A 26 -1.73 -10.73 29.49
N LEU A 27 -2.48 -11.21 28.51
CA LEU A 27 -2.70 -10.48 27.26
C LEU A 27 -3.47 -9.19 27.56
N PRO A 28 -3.07 -8.06 26.97
CA PRO A 28 -3.84 -6.83 27.09
C PRO A 28 -5.24 -7.08 26.52
N THR A 29 -6.24 -7.09 27.40
CA THR A 29 -7.64 -7.16 26.98
C THR A 29 -8.14 -5.76 26.65
N ARG A 30 -8.96 -5.66 25.60
CA ARG A 30 -9.56 -4.39 25.15
C ARG A 30 -10.61 -3.81 26.12
N LEU A 31 -10.76 -4.39 27.32
CA LEU A 31 -11.83 -4.14 28.30
C LEU A 31 -11.31 -3.58 29.63
N ALA A 32 -10.25 -2.76 29.59
CA ALA A 32 -9.76 -2.05 30.78
C ALA A 32 -10.33 -0.61 30.81
N SER A 33 -11.33 -0.42 31.68
CA SER A 33 -11.91 0.84 32.18
C SER A 33 -12.22 1.90 31.11
N GLU A 34 -13.47 1.88 30.65
CA GLU A 34 -14.04 2.69 29.56
C GLU A 34 -14.07 4.21 29.82
N GLU A 35 -13.90 4.68 31.05
CA GLU A 35 -14.21 6.08 31.39
C GLU A 35 -13.08 7.06 31.07
N SER A 36 -11.83 6.72 31.44
CA SER A 36 -10.68 7.60 31.22
C SER A 36 -10.16 7.56 29.77
N LYS A 37 -10.34 6.42 29.09
CA LYS A 37 -9.90 6.24 27.70
C LYS A 37 -10.87 6.85 26.68
N SER A 38 -12.16 6.90 26.99
CA SER A 38 -13.17 7.53 26.11
C SER A 38 -12.88 9.02 25.89
N LEU A 39 -12.51 9.75 26.95
CA LEU A 39 -12.13 11.17 26.86
C LEU A 39 -10.83 11.36 26.07
N GLN A 40 -9.85 10.49 26.28
CA GLN A 40 -8.58 10.52 25.57
C GLN A 40 -8.75 10.19 24.07
N ASN A 41 -9.61 9.23 23.75
CA ASN A 41 -9.98 8.89 22.38
C ASN A 41 -10.70 10.05 21.67
N LYS A 42 -11.60 10.77 22.37
CA LYS A 42 -12.24 11.98 21.82
C LYS A 42 -11.24 13.08 21.51
N GLN A 43 -10.24 13.28 22.38
CA GLN A 43 -9.18 14.26 22.16
C GLN A 43 -8.31 13.88 20.94
N LEU A 44 -7.99 12.60 20.77
CA LEU A 44 -7.23 12.12 19.61
C LEU A 44 -8.00 12.29 18.30
N VAL A 45 -9.31 12.03 18.29
CA VAL A 45 -10.18 12.26 17.13
C VAL A 45 -10.21 13.74 16.76
N SER A 46 -10.31 14.65 17.74
CA SER A 46 -10.30 16.10 17.47
C SER A 46 -8.99 16.62 16.87
N HIS A 47 -7.86 15.94 17.13
CA HIS A 47 -6.58 16.29 16.52
C HIS A 47 -6.43 15.74 15.09
N LEU A 48 -7.23 14.77 14.67
CA LEU A 48 -7.20 14.23 13.31
C LEU A 48 -7.58 15.31 12.29
N ASP A 49 -8.58 16.12 12.61
CA ASP A 49 -9.05 17.22 11.76
C ASP A 49 -7.97 18.29 11.55
N THR A 50 -7.14 18.52 12.58
CA THR A 50 -6.04 19.51 12.52
C THR A 50 -4.79 19.03 11.79
N LEU A 51 -4.64 17.71 11.62
CA LEU A 51 -3.52 17.10 10.89
C LEU A 51 -3.85 16.87 9.40
N SER A 52 -5.03 17.28 8.96
CA SER A 52 -5.39 17.27 7.54
C SER A 52 -4.48 18.24 6.78
N LEU A 53 -3.42 17.68 6.16
CA LEU A 53 -2.50 18.39 5.27
C LEU A 53 -3.12 18.68 3.89
N LEU A 54 -4.42 18.44 3.71
CA LEU A 54 -5.15 18.86 2.52
C LEU A 54 -5.32 20.39 2.58
N ASN A 55 -4.32 21.11 2.08
CA ASN A 55 -4.55 22.40 1.47
C ASN A 55 -5.29 22.13 0.16
N PRO A 56 -6.58 22.51 0.00
CA PRO A 56 -7.30 22.30 -1.24
C PRO A 56 -6.74 23.12 -2.41
N ASP A 57 -5.82 24.06 -2.14
CA ASP A 57 -5.14 24.90 -3.15
C ASP A 57 -3.92 24.22 -3.81
N GLU A 58 -3.46 23.07 -3.30
CA GLU A 58 -2.25 22.38 -3.80
C GLU A 58 -2.57 20.92 -4.16
N ALA A 59 -3.73 20.68 -4.75
CA ALA A 59 -3.97 19.42 -5.46
C ALA A 59 -3.21 19.50 -6.80
N PRO A 60 -2.40 18.49 -7.17
CA PRO A 60 -1.98 18.39 -8.56
C PRO A 60 -3.28 18.27 -9.39
N GLU A 61 -3.44 19.18 -10.35
CA GLU A 61 -4.45 19.12 -11.39
C GLU A 61 -4.28 17.78 -12.12
N ASN A 62 -4.91 16.73 -11.60
CA ASN A 62 -5.00 15.45 -12.27
C ASN A 62 -6.07 15.67 -13.33
N ASP A 63 -5.62 16.19 -14.47
CA ASP A 63 -6.39 16.49 -15.67
C ASP A 63 -6.83 15.16 -16.33
N PHE A 64 -7.62 14.38 -15.60
CA PHE A 64 -8.42 13.31 -16.18
C PHE A 64 -9.73 13.94 -16.65
N THR A 65 -9.62 14.76 -17.70
CA THR A 65 -10.77 15.13 -18.51
C THR A 65 -11.25 13.85 -19.20
N SER A 66 -12.15 13.11 -18.57
CA SER A 66 -13.03 12.21 -19.32
C SER A 66 -14.00 13.11 -20.08
N ASP A 67 -13.58 13.54 -21.27
CA ASP A 67 -14.47 14.04 -22.30
C ASP A 67 -15.43 12.91 -22.66
N GLU A 68 -16.60 12.91 -22.05
CA GLU A 68 -17.74 12.08 -22.45
C GLU A 68 -18.46 12.76 -23.63
N GLU A 69 -17.70 13.05 -24.70
CA GLU A 69 -18.24 13.42 -26.00
C GLU A 69 -18.41 12.14 -26.82
N GLY A 70 -19.58 11.97 -27.43
CA GLY A 70 -20.09 10.66 -27.87
C GLY A 70 -19.09 9.83 -28.68
N SER A 71 -18.88 8.58 -28.26
CA SER A 71 -17.97 7.64 -28.93
C SER A 71 -18.35 7.41 -30.40
N ASP A 72 -17.76 8.20 -31.29
CA ASP A 72 -17.56 7.82 -32.68
C ASP A 72 -16.57 6.63 -32.67
N PRO A 73 -16.79 5.53 -33.40
CA PRO A 73 -15.82 4.45 -33.51
C PRO A 73 -14.42 4.89 -33.98
N GLU A 74 -14.27 6.12 -34.51
CA GLU A 74 -13.00 6.72 -34.89
C GLU A 74 -12.20 7.31 -33.69
N ASP A 75 -12.84 7.53 -32.53
CA ASP A 75 -12.20 8.06 -31.31
C ASP A 75 -11.72 6.93 -30.36
N TYR A 76 -11.67 5.68 -30.84
CA TYR A 76 -11.19 4.55 -30.04
C TYR A 76 -9.67 4.48 -30.03
N ASP A 77 -9.06 4.83 -28.89
CA ASP A 77 -7.64 4.60 -28.65
C ASP A 77 -7.40 3.12 -28.29
N PRO A 78 -6.62 2.36 -29.10
CA PRO A 78 -6.32 0.97 -28.80
C PRO A 78 -5.42 0.83 -27.58
N ILE A 79 -5.73 -0.14 -26.72
CA ILE A 79 -4.91 -0.44 -25.54
C ILE A 79 -3.48 -0.79 -25.95
N ASP A 80 -2.48 -0.20 -25.29
CA ASP A 80 -1.05 -0.45 -25.55
C ASP A 80 -0.37 -1.32 -24.48
N GLU A 81 0.90 -1.69 -24.69
CA GLU A 81 1.65 -2.50 -23.71
C GLU A 81 1.95 -1.74 -22.41
N GLN A 82 2.06 -0.41 -22.48
CA GLN A 82 2.41 0.43 -21.33
C GLN A 82 1.24 0.48 -20.34
N GLU A 83 0.01 0.65 -20.82
CA GLU A 83 -1.20 0.57 -20.00
C GLU A 83 -1.30 -0.75 -19.28
N ILE A 84 -1.06 -1.87 -19.98
CA ILE A 84 -1.08 -3.20 -19.36
C ILE A 84 0.01 -3.31 -18.29
N PHE A 85 1.21 -2.78 -18.54
CA PHE A 85 2.30 -2.78 -17.57
C PHE A 85 1.91 -2.00 -16.31
N ASP A 86 1.41 -0.78 -16.45
CA ASP A 86 1.06 0.09 -15.33
C ASP A 86 -0.09 -0.51 -14.48
N LEU A 87 -1.05 -1.18 -15.14
CA LEU A 87 -2.16 -1.87 -14.48
C LEU A 87 -1.69 -3.01 -13.56
N ILE A 88 -0.68 -3.79 -13.99
CA ILE A 88 -0.23 -4.98 -13.25
C ILE A 88 1.01 -4.74 -12.38
N ALA A 89 1.76 -3.67 -12.64
CA ALA A 89 2.98 -3.32 -11.91
C ALA A 89 2.74 -3.03 -10.42
N SER A 90 1.56 -2.50 -10.08
CA SER A 90 1.17 -2.11 -8.72
C SER A 90 0.60 -3.25 -7.86
N ILE A 91 0.32 -4.41 -8.46
CA ILE A 91 -0.23 -5.56 -7.75
C ILE A 91 0.80 -6.05 -6.72
N SER A 92 0.36 -6.24 -5.47
CA SER A 92 1.19 -6.78 -4.40
C SER A 92 1.29 -8.30 -4.46
N ASP A 93 2.48 -8.83 -4.21
CA ASP A 93 2.71 -10.26 -4.09
C ASP A 93 2.06 -10.82 -2.79
N PRO A 94 1.44 -12.01 -2.81
CA PRO A 94 0.78 -12.57 -1.63
C PRO A 94 1.77 -13.05 -0.54
N GLU A 95 3.03 -13.29 -0.88
CA GLU A 95 4.06 -13.76 0.05
C GLU A 95 4.97 -12.62 0.54
N HIS A 96 4.97 -11.47 -0.14
CA HIS A 96 5.84 -10.35 0.13
C HIS A 96 5.13 -8.99 0.14
N PRO A 97 5.54 -8.05 1.00
CA PRO A 97 5.03 -6.68 1.00
C PRO A 97 5.66 -5.83 -0.14
N LEU A 98 5.81 -6.41 -1.33
CA LEU A 98 6.41 -5.79 -2.52
C LEU A 98 5.49 -6.00 -3.73
N THR A 99 5.57 -5.10 -4.71
CA THR A 99 4.78 -5.21 -5.93
C THR A 99 5.44 -6.11 -6.98
N LEU A 100 4.66 -6.62 -7.94
CA LEU A 100 5.16 -7.47 -9.01
C LEU A 100 6.27 -6.78 -9.84
N ALA A 101 6.17 -5.46 -10.04
CA ALA A 101 7.22 -4.69 -10.71
C ALA A 101 8.51 -4.59 -9.88
N GLN A 102 8.40 -4.39 -8.57
CA GLN A 102 9.57 -4.31 -7.68
C GLN A 102 10.32 -5.64 -7.57
N LEU A 103 9.61 -6.76 -7.71
CA LEU A 103 10.17 -8.11 -7.75
C LEU A 103 10.63 -8.55 -9.15
N ALA A 104 10.52 -7.68 -10.16
CA ALA A 104 10.83 -7.98 -11.56
C ALA A 104 10.09 -9.22 -12.11
N VAL A 105 8.90 -9.50 -11.56
CA VAL A 105 8.01 -10.58 -12.01
C VAL A 105 7.36 -10.21 -13.35
N VAL A 106 7.23 -8.92 -13.62
CA VAL A 106 6.65 -8.37 -14.84
C VAL A 106 7.61 -7.41 -15.53
N ASN A 107 7.76 -7.54 -16.85
CA ASN A 107 8.53 -6.62 -17.69
C ASN A 107 7.74 -6.22 -18.92
N LEU A 108 7.97 -5.00 -19.41
CA LEU A 108 7.27 -4.45 -20.58
C LEU A 108 7.54 -5.29 -21.85
N SER A 109 8.76 -5.79 -22.03
CA SER A 109 9.12 -6.63 -23.18
C SER A 109 8.40 -7.99 -23.24
N ASP A 110 7.86 -8.44 -22.10
CA ASP A 110 7.14 -9.71 -21.99
C ASP A 110 5.64 -9.55 -22.27
N ILE A 111 5.15 -8.31 -22.40
CA ILE A 111 3.76 -7.96 -22.68
C ILE A 111 3.58 -7.82 -24.19
N LYS A 112 2.49 -8.41 -24.72
CA LYS A 112 2.12 -8.32 -26.13
C LYS A 112 0.63 -8.09 -26.23
N VAL A 113 0.22 -6.99 -26.88
CA VAL A 113 -1.19 -6.68 -27.11
C VAL A 113 -1.56 -6.98 -28.56
N THR A 114 -2.69 -7.65 -28.77
CA THR A 114 -3.22 -7.93 -30.11
C THR A 114 -4.56 -7.24 -30.31
N ASN A 115 -4.54 -6.08 -30.97
CA ASN A 115 -5.76 -5.37 -31.35
C ASN A 115 -6.24 -5.83 -32.72
N ALA A 116 -7.12 -6.84 -32.73
CA ALA A 116 -7.86 -7.21 -33.93
C ALA A 116 -9.06 -6.26 -34.09
N PRO A 117 -9.27 -5.67 -35.29
CA PRO A 117 -10.46 -4.88 -35.55
C PRO A 117 -11.70 -5.77 -35.36
N ARG A 118 -12.65 -5.33 -34.53
CA ARG A 118 -13.94 -6.02 -34.40
C ARG A 118 -14.70 -5.88 -35.72
N VAL A 119 -14.64 -6.91 -36.56
CA VAL A 119 -15.45 -6.99 -37.78
C VAL A 119 -16.87 -7.32 -37.36
N TYR A 120 -17.73 -6.30 -37.25
CA TYR A 120 -19.16 -6.53 -37.13
C TYR A 120 -19.72 -6.93 -38.51
N PRO A 121 -20.33 -8.12 -38.65
CA PRO A 121 -21.06 -8.44 -39.87
C PRO A 121 -22.23 -7.47 -40.01
N LYS A 122 -22.30 -6.74 -41.12
CA LYS A 122 -23.48 -5.94 -41.48
C LYS A 122 -24.64 -6.90 -41.73
N SER A 123 -25.69 -6.79 -40.91
CA SER A 123 -26.98 -7.48 -41.09
C SER A 123 -27.75 -6.97 -42.29
#